data_AF-A0A662VPY6-F1
#
_entry.id   AF-A0A662VPY6-F1
#
_cell.length_a   1.000
_cell.length_b   1.000
_cell.length_c   1.000
_cell.angle_alpha   90.00
_cell.angle_beta   90.00
_cell.angle_gamma   90.00
#
_symmetry.space_group_name_H-M   'P 1'
#
loop_
_entity.id
_entity.type
_entity.pdbx_description
1 polymer ?
#
loop_
_entity_poly.entity_id
_entity_poly.type
_entity_poly.pdbx_seq_one_letter_code
_entity_poly.pdbx_strand_id
1 'polypeptide(L)'
;MFEDKRIQEIKYILKGMIEDTGRKVLKEIVEEDRWGFIINCGGLYLFLVHHFGEKKMVIYYEITFPEKVTEVISKECEDPLKRNEFLFGLKSALFSPFVMSSIKYDEGNDEVTGFIIWKHIYPFHEDFGIVKLDEAMQAVTNQALLALSYIEAIFGAKMVEQEIVEQITKNEPDGMYR
;
A
#
# COMPACT_ATOMS: atom_id res chain seq x y z
N MET A 1 -12.46 -0.33 28.80
CA MET A 1 -13.86 -0.75 28.55
C MET A 1 -14.61 0.20 27.60
N PHE A 2 -14.49 1.53 27.74
CA PHE A 2 -15.10 2.49 26.79
C PHE A 2 -14.38 2.57 25.43
N GLU A 3 -13.06 2.43 25.42
CA GLU A 3 -12.23 2.51 24.21
C GLU A 3 -12.52 1.36 23.24
N ASP A 4 -12.68 0.14 23.77
CA ASP A 4 -13.02 -1.06 23.01
C ASP A 4 -14.39 -0.93 22.32
N LYS A 5 -15.43 -0.43 23.02
CA LYS A 5 -16.77 -0.24 22.43
C LYS A 5 -16.77 0.75 21.25
N ARG A 6 -16.02 1.86 21.37
CA ARG A 6 -15.88 2.85 20.29
C ARG A 6 -15.09 2.30 19.11
N ILE A 7 -14.06 1.50 19.37
CA ILE A 7 -13.27 0.82 18.33
C ILE A 7 -14.16 -0.17 17.55
N GLN A 8 -14.96 -0.99 18.23
CA GLN A 8 -15.89 -1.92 17.56
C GLN A 8 -16.93 -1.19 16.71
N GLU A 9 -17.47 -0.07 17.22
CA GLU A 9 -18.40 0.77 16.48
C GLU A 9 -17.77 1.35 15.20
N ILE A 10 -16.56 1.90 15.31
CA ILE A 10 -15.82 2.44 14.16
C ILE A 10 -15.46 1.34 13.16
N LYS A 11 -15.06 0.17 13.64
CA LYS A 11 -14.80 -1.01 12.79
C LYS A 11 -16.03 -1.38 11.97
N TYR A 12 -17.21 -1.44 12.59
CA TYR A 12 -18.47 -1.71 11.91
C TYR A 12 -18.84 -0.63 10.89
N ILE A 13 -18.75 0.65 11.28
CA ILE A 13 -19.04 1.79 10.41
C ILE A 13 -18.11 1.80 9.19
N LEU A 14 -16.80 1.61 9.39
CA LEU A 14 -15.82 1.57 8.31
C LEU A 14 -16.08 0.44 7.34
N LYS A 15 -16.40 -0.76 7.84
CA LYS A 15 -16.76 -1.90 6.99
C LYS A 15 -17.97 -1.56 6.11
N GLY A 16 -19.02 -0.99 6.69
CA GLY A 16 -20.19 -0.51 5.95
C GLY A 16 -19.83 0.55 4.90
N MET A 17 -19.04 1.56 5.27
CA MET A 17 -18.59 2.59 4.32
C MET A 17 -17.79 2.00 3.16
N ILE A 18 -16.90 1.02 3.40
CA ILE A 18 -16.14 0.33 2.34
C ILE A 18 -17.11 -0.37 1.38
N GLU A 19 -18.07 -1.12 1.91
CA GLU A 19 -19.07 -1.85 1.13
C GLU A 19 -19.98 -0.92 0.32
N ASP A 20 -20.39 0.21 0.91
CA ASP A 20 -21.18 1.26 0.24
C ASP A 20 -20.42 1.91 -0.93
N THR A 21 -19.09 1.88 -0.94
CA THR A 21 -18.30 2.30 -2.10
C THR A 21 -18.26 1.27 -3.24
N GLY A 22 -18.96 0.14 -3.09
CA GLY A 22 -18.95 -0.97 -4.04
C GLY A 22 -17.70 -1.87 -3.94
N ARG A 23 -16.85 -1.66 -2.92
CA ARG A 23 -15.65 -2.47 -2.67
C ARG A 23 -15.95 -3.58 -1.66
N LYS A 24 -15.13 -4.62 -1.66
CA LYS A 24 -15.28 -5.75 -0.72
C LYS A 24 -14.13 -5.76 0.27
N VAL A 25 -14.48 -5.95 1.55
CA VAL A 25 -13.52 -6.38 2.57
C VAL A 25 -13.24 -7.86 2.35
N LEU A 26 -11.98 -8.18 2.08
CA LEU A 26 -11.54 -9.54 1.78
C LEU A 26 -11.18 -10.31 3.05
N LYS A 27 -10.51 -9.63 3.99
CA LYS A 27 -10.06 -10.19 5.25
C LYS A 27 -10.04 -9.10 6.32
N GLU A 28 -10.33 -9.48 7.56
CA GLU A 28 -10.09 -8.63 8.73
C GLU A 28 -8.74 -8.99 9.35
N ILE A 29 -7.97 -7.97 9.72
CA ILE A 29 -6.71 -8.10 10.45
C ILE A 29 -7.02 -7.88 11.92
N VAL A 30 -6.60 -8.81 12.78
CA VAL A 30 -6.72 -8.70 14.23
C VAL A 30 -5.46 -9.29 14.85
N GLU A 31 -4.62 -8.43 15.42
CA GLU A 31 -3.35 -8.77 16.05
C GLU A 31 -3.30 -8.15 17.45
N GLU A 32 -2.22 -8.39 18.20
CA GLU A 32 -2.11 -7.94 19.60
C GLU A 32 -2.13 -6.41 19.73
N ASP A 33 -1.53 -5.70 18.77
CA ASP A 33 -1.31 -4.26 18.81
C ASP A 33 -2.06 -3.48 17.71
N ARG A 34 -2.69 -4.20 16.76
CA ARG A 34 -3.37 -3.58 15.61
C ARG A 34 -4.59 -4.37 15.11
N TRP A 35 -5.47 -3.66 14.41
CA TRP A 35 -6.56 -4.26 13.65
C TRP A 35 -6.76 -3.56 12.32
N GLY A 36 -7.47 -4.18 11.39
CA GLY A 36 -7.67 -3.58 10.08
C GLY A 36 -8.47 -4.42 9.10
N PHE A 37 -8.37 -4.03 7.84
CA PHE A 37 -9.02 -4.68 6.71
C PHE A 37 -8.07 -4.79 5.52
N ILE A 38 -8.17 -5.90 4.80
CA ILE A 38 -7.65 -6.02 3.43
C ILE A 38 -8.81 -5.77 2.47
N ILE A 39 -8.64 -4.82 1.57
CA ILE A 39 -9.68 -4.32 0.67
C ILE A 39 -9.19 -4.44 -0.77
N ASN A 40 -10.03 -4.96 -1.68
CA ASN A 40 -9.74 -4.86 -3.11
C ASN A 40 -10.16 -3.48 -3.63
N CYS A 41 -9.23 -2.74 -4.24
CA CYS A 41 -9.49 -1.47 -4.89
C CYS A 41 -8.74 -1.41 -6.22
N GLY A 42 -9.47 -1.35 -7.34
CA GLY A 42 -8.87 -1.24 -8.68
C GLY A 42 -7.96 -2.41 -9.05
N GLY A 43 -8.22 -3.61 -8.52
CA GLY A 43 -7.35 -4.79 -8.71
C GLY A 43 -6.17 -4.88 -7.74
N LEU A 44 -5.93 -3.84 -6.93
CA LEU A 44 -4.91 -3.83 -5.88
C LEU A 44 -5.48 -4.20 -4.52
N TYR A 45 -4.63 -4.71 -3.65
CA TYR A 45 -4.96 -5.07 -2.28
C TYR A 45 -4.43 -3.98 -1.36
N LEU A 46 -5.35 -3.19 -0.81
CA LEU A 46 -5.03 -2.14 0.14
C LEU A 46 -5.19 -2.67 1.56
N PHE A 47 -4.27 -2.26 2.42
CA PHE A 47 -4.31 -2.53 3.85
C PHE A 47 -4.79 -1.27 4.56
N LEU A 48 -5.91 -1.37 5.25
CA LEU A 48 -6.41 -0.32 6.14
C LEU A 48 -6.16 -0.77 7.57
N VAL A 49 -5.20 -0.16 8.26
CA VAL A 49 -4.70 -0.61 9.57
C VAL A 49 -4.78 0.49 10.62
N HIS A 50 -5.19 0.11 11.82
CA HIS A 50 -5.18 0.90 13.04
C HIS A 50 -4.27 0.27 14.07
N HIS A 51 -3.33 1.03 14.62
CA HIS A 51 -2.59 0.64 15.81
C HIS A 51 -3.33 1.14 17.06
N PHE A 52 -3.48 0.29 18.06
CA PHE A 52 -4.17 0.67 19.29
C PHE A 52 -3.51 1.88 19.97
N GLY A 53 -4.34 2.80 20.46
CA GLY A 53 -3.88 4.06 21.08
C GLY A 53 -3.61 5.20 20.10
N GLU A 54 -3.59 4.95 18.78
CA GLU A 54 -3.54 6.03 17.80
C GLU A 54 -4.93 6.66 17.55
N LYS A 55 -4.97 7.90 17.07
CA LYS A 55 -6.22 8.57 16.64
C LYS A 55 -6.42 8.56 15.13
N LYS A 56 -5.59 7.79 14.42
CA LYS A 56 -5.54 7.69 12.97
C LYS A 56 -5.58 6.22 12.55
N MET A 57 -5.84 6.00 11.27
CA MET A 57 -5.56 4.75 10.59
C MET A 57 -4.71 5.04 9.37
N VAL A 58 -4.00 4.03 8.89
CA VAL A 58 -3.18 4.08 7.68
C VAL A 58 -3.86 3.24 6.62
N ILE A 59 -4.11 3.81 5.44
CA ILE A 59 -4.38 3.05 4.22
C ILE A 59 -3.06 2.96 3.47
N TYR A 60 -2.61 1.76 3.15
CA TYR A 60 -1.39 1.58 2.39
C TYR A 60 -1.48 0.48 1.34
N TYR A 61 -0.67 0.64 0.31
CA TYR A 61 -0.31 -0.38 -0.65
C TYR A 61 1.19 -0.60 -0.55
N GLU A 62 1.59 -1.86 -0.53
CA GLU A 62 2.98 -2.25 -0.39
C GLU A 62 3.26 -3.39 -1.36
N ILE A 63 4.40 -3.29 -2.05
CA ILE A 63 4.90 -4.34 -2.92
C ILE A 63 6.36 -4.61 -2.60
N THR A 64 6.70 -5.90 -2.57
CA THR A 64 8.07 -6.36 -2.69
C THR A 64 8.22 -6.92 -4.10
N PHE A 65 9.24 -6.47 -4.81
CA PHE A 65 9.51 -6.94 -6.16
C PHE A 65 9.96 -8.39 -6.13
N PRO A 66 9.48 -9.21 -7.07
CA PRO A 66 9.98 -10.56 -7.27
C PRO A 66 11.47 -10.58 -7.60
N GLU A 67 12.16 -11.67 -7.26
CA GLU A 67 13.60 -11.84 -7.48
C GLU A 67 14.01 -11.55 -8.93
N LYS A 68 13.22 -12.01 -9.90
CA LYS A 68 13.49 -11.73 -11.32
C LYS A 68 13.43 -10.24 -11.67
N VAL A 69 12.53 -9.49 -11.03
CA VAL A 69 12.41 -8.05 -11.23
C VAL A 69 13.60 -7.35 -10.57
N THR A 70 13.96 -7.74 -9.35
CA THR A 70 15.10 -7.16 -8.64
C THR A 70 16.42 -7.43 -9.39
N GLU A 71 16.63 -8.64 -9.93
CA GLU A 71 17.82 -8.96 -10.74
C GLU A 71 17.95 -8.07 -11.98
N VAL A 72 16.84 -7.79 -12.67
CA VAL A 72 16.85 -6.91 -13.85
C VAL A 72 17.10 -5.45 -13.43
N ILE A 73 16.47 -4.98 -12.34
CA ILE A 73 16.76 -3.67 -11.76
C ILE A 73 18.25 -3.54 -11.45
N SER A 74 18.82 -4.51 -10.73
CA SER A 74 20.23 -4.51 -10.34
C SER A 74 21.14 -4.42 -11.54
N LYS A 75 20.91 -5.27 -12.56
CA LYS A 75 21.70 -5.29 -13.78
C LYS A 75 21.61 -3.99 -14.57
N GLU A 76 20.42 -3.41 -14.73
CA GLU A 76 20.27 -2.12 -15.41
C GLU A 76 20.87 -0.97 -14.60
N CYS A 77 20.85 -1.06 -13.27
CA CYS A 77 21.40 -0.06 -12.35
C CYS A 77 22.92 -0.19 -12.10
N GLU A 78 23.61 -1.17 -12.72
CA GLU A 78 25.08 -1.22 -12.72
C GLU A 78 25.69 0.01 -13.40
N ASP A 79 25.02 0.54 -14.44
CA ASP A 79 25.36 1.81 -15.07
C ASP A 79 24.83 2.98 -14.23
N PRO A 80 25.70 3.88 -13.72
CA PRO A 80 25.27 5.02 -12.90
C PRO A 80 24.26 5.95 -13.57
N LEU A 81 24.30 6.11 -14.89
CA LEU A 81 23.35 6.95 -15.61
C LEU A 81 21.96 6.31 -15.60
N LYS A 82 21.89 5.02 -15.96
CA LYS A 82 20.64 4.25 -15.94
C LYS A 82 20.07 4.12 -14.52
N ARG A 83 20.93 3.95 -13.51
CA ARG A 83 20.51 3.96 -12.10
C ARG A 83 19.83 5.27 -11.73
N ASN A 84 20.42 6.40 -12.12
CA ASN A 84 19.84 7.71 -11.84
C ASN A 84 18.52 7.93 -12.60
N GLU A 85 18.44 7.52 -13.86
CA GLU A 85 17.20 7.56 -14.65
C GLU A 85 16.11 6.70 -14.01
N PHE A 86 16.45 5.46 -13.61
CA PHE A 86 15.54 4.54 -12.95
C PHE A 86 15.01 5.12 -11.63
N LEU A 87 15.90 5.58 -10.75
CA LEU A 87 15.52 6.13 -9.45
C LEU A 87 14.74 7.43 -9.59
N PHE A 88 15.10 8.29 -10.53
CA PHE A 88 14.38 9.53 -10.79
C PHE A 88 12.98 9.24 -11.31
N GLY A 89 12.83 8.34 -12.28
CA GLY A 89 11.53 7.97 -12.82
C GLY A 89 10.65 7.28 -11.78
N LEU A 90 11.20 6.39 -10.94
CA LEU A 90 10.46 5.73 -9.87
C LEU A 90 10.00 6.76 -8.81
N LYS A 91 10.89 7.65 -8.38
CA LYS A 91 10.54 8.74 -7.45
C LYS A 91 9.46 9.64 -8.05
N SER A 92 9.53 9.94 -9.34
CA SER A 92 8.53 10.75 -10.04
C SER A 92 7.18 10.04 -10.11
N ALA A 93 7.18 8.73 -10.37
CA ALA A 93 5.98 7.89 -10.41
C ALA A 93 5.38 7.63 -9.02
N LEU A 94 6.16 7.78 -7.94
CA LEU A 94 5.69 7.66 -6.55
C LEU A 94 5.28 9.01 -5.94
N PHE A 95 5.77 10.12 -6.49
CA PHE A 95 5.52 11.45 -5.95
C PHE A 95 4.05 11.87 -6.11
N SER A 96 3.46 12.32 -5.01
CA SER A 96 2.12 12.91 -4.99
C SER A 96 1.93 13.82 -3.78
N PRO A 97 1.18 14.93 -3.91
CA PRO A 97 0.83 15.75 -2.75
C PRO A 97 -0.26 15.11 -1.87
N PHE A 98 -0.90 14.02 -2.33
CA PHE A 98 -2.05 13.41 -1.64
C PHE A 98 -1.71 12.16 -0.85
N VAL A 99 -0.58 11.52 -1.13
CA VAL A 99 -0.12 10.30 -0.47
C VAL A 99 1.35 10.42 -0.13
N MET A 100 1.79 9.64 0.85
CA MET A 100 3.19 9.47 1.20
C MET A 100 3.71 8.20 0.53
N SER A 101 5.01 8.13 0.26
CA SER A 101 5.62 6.98 -0.38
C SER A 101 7.07 6.81 0.03
N SER A 102 7.55 5.56 0.02
CA SER A 102 8.96 5.23 0.20
C SER A 102 9.36 4.10 -0.74
N ILE A 103 10.56 4.20 -1.29
CA ILE A 103 11.23 3.10 -1.97
C ILE A 103 11.83 2.19 -0.89
N LYS A 104 11.72 0.88 -1.07
CA LYS A 104 12.39 -0.12 -0.23
C LYS A 104 13.72 -0.49 -0.85
N TYR A 105 14.71 -0.64 0.01
CA TYR A 105 16.05 -1.06 -0.36
C TYR A 105 16.41 -2.31 0.43
N ASP A 106 17.21 -3.19 -0.16
CA ASP A 106 17.91 -4.22 0.61
C ASP A 106 19.03 -3.58 1.44
N GLU A 107 19.15 -3.98 2.71
CA GLU A 107 20.09 -3.38 3.66
C GLU A 107 21.56 -3.66 3.31
N GLY A 108 21.85 -4.64 2.44
CA GLY A 108 23.20 -5.07 2.10
C GLY A 108 23.82 -4.39 0.87
N ASN A 109 23.01 -3.98 -0.12
CA ASN A 109 23.52 -3.61 -1.44
C ASN A 109 22.83 -2.38 -2.08
N ASP A 110 21.96 -1.66 -1.35
CA ASP A 110 21.20 -0.51 -1.86
C ASP A 110 20.36 -0.84 -3.13
N GLU A 111 20.01 -2.11 -3.33
CA GLU A 111 19.15 -2.53 -4.44
C GLU A 111 17.69 -2.22 -4.12
N VAL A 112 16.96 -1.76 -5.13
CA VAL A 112 15.53 -1.46 -4.97
C VAL A 112 14.74 -2.75 -4.95
N THR A 113 14.12 -3.04 -3.81
CA THR A 113 13.35 -4.28 -3.57
C THR A 113 11.85 -4.06 -3.57
N GLY A 114 11.37 -2.83 -3.75
CA GLY A 114 9.95 -2.54 -3.80
C GLY A 114 9.62 -1.11 -3.38
N PHE A 115 8.35 -0.89 -3.03
CA PHE A 115 7.90 0.39 -2.50
C PHE A 115 6.65 0.23 -1.63
N ILE A 116 6.38 1.28 -0.86
CA ILE A 116 5.16 1.43 -0.08
C ILE A 116 4.58 2.83 -0.34
N ILE A 117 3.26 2.90 -0.51
CA ILE A 117 2.48 4.13 -0.64
C ILE A 117 1.42 4.10 0.43
N TRP A 118 1.25 5.20 1.16
CA TRP A 118 0.27 5.26 2.23
C TRP A 118 -0.37 6.63 2.40
N LYS A 119 -1.51 6.63 3.09
CA LYS A 119 -2.23 7.83 3.48
C LYS A 119 -2.84 7.63 4.86
N HIS A 120 -2.73 8.65 5.70
CA HIS A 120 -3.47 8.68 6.96
C HIS A 120 -4.93 9.05 6.73
N ILE A 121 -5.81 8.35 7.43
CA ILE A 121 -7.21 8.72 7.58
C ILE A 121 -7.55 8.87 9.07
N TYR A 122 -8.62 9.60 9.37
CA TYR A 122 -8.99 9.96 10.73
C TYR A 122 -10.43 9.55 11.03
N PRO A 123 -10.74 8.24 11.07
CA PRO A 123 -12.12 7.75 11.22
C PRO A 123 -12.74 8.05 12.59
N PHE A 124 -11.93 8.46 13.56
CA PHE A 124 -12.37 8.89 14.89
C PHE A 124 -12.84 10.36 14.92
N HIS A 125 -12.61 11.11 13.84
CA HIS A 125 -12.97 12.53 13.73
C HIS A 125 -14.40 12.69 13.17
N GLU A 126 -15.15 13.67 13.68
CA GLU A 126 -16.58 13.86 13.36
C GLU A 126 -16.85 14.09 11.87
N ASP A 127 -15.97 14.86 11.20
CA ASP A 127 -16.08 15.11 9.75
C ASP A 127 -15.61 13.95 8.86
N PHE A 128 -15.24 12.79 9.42
CA PHE A 128 -14.84 11.65 8.60
C PHE A 128 -16.07 10.91 8.08
N GLY A 129 -16.08 10.59 6.79
CA GLY A 129 -17.19 9.90 6.16
C GLY A 129 -16.78 9.20 4.88
N ILE A 130 -17.76 8.56 4.23
CA ILE A 130 -17.57 7.71 3.06
C ILE A 130 -16.79 8.39 1.93
N VAL A 131 -17.02 9.68 1.67
CA VAL A 131 -16.31 10.44 0.63
C VAL A 131 -14.81 10.52 0.91
N LYS A 132 -14.42 10.86 2.15
CA LYS A 132 -13.00 10.95 2.53
C LYS A 132 -12.31 9.58 2.53
N LEU A 133 -13.06 8.52 2.87
CA LEU A 133 -12.56 7.15 2.80
C LEU A 133 -12.31 6.73 1.33
N ASP A 134 -13.29 6.98 0.45
CA ASP A 134 -13.19 6.69 -0.98
C ASP A 134 -12.03 7.45 -1.64
N GLU A 135 -11.93 8.77 -1.41
CA GLU A 135 -10.82 9.60 -1.88
C GLU A 135 -9.46 9.08 -1.42
N ALA A 136 -9.37 8.62 -0.17
CA ALA A 136 -8.14 8.08 0.37
C ALA A 136 -7.73 6.75 -0.29
N MET A 137 -8.68 5.83 -0.47
CA MET A 137 -8.45 4.57 -1.18
C MET A 137 -8.05 4.81 -2.64
N GLN A 138 -8.76 5.71 -3.32
CA GLN A 138 -8.46 6.06 -4.71
C GLN A 138 -7.07 6.73 -4.84
N ALA A 139 -6.71 7.64 -3.94
CA ALA A 139 -5.41 8.30 -3.99
C ALA A 139 -4.25 7.31 -3.88
N VAL A 140 -4.33 6.34 -2.95
CA VAL A 140 -3.31 5.28 -2.81
C VAL A 140 -3.29 4.37 -4.05
N THR A 141 -4.47 3.95 -4.52
CA THR A 141 -4.60 3.06 -5.69
C THR A 141 -4.03 3.69 -6.95
N ASN A 142 -4.42 4.93 -7.25
CA ASN A 142 -4.00 5.63 -8.46
C ASN A 142 -2.48 5.83 -8.47
N GLN A 143 -1.89 6.20 -7.32
CA GLN A 143 -0.45 6.35 -7.23
C GLN A 143 0.28 5.01 -7.39
N ALA A 144 -0.25 3.94 -6.79
CA ALA A 144 0.31 2.60 -6.93
C ALA A 144 0.28 2.13 -8.39
N LEU A 145 -0.84 2.33 -9.10
CA LEU A 145 -0.94 1.99 -10.52
C LEU A 145 0.05 2.78 -11.39
N LEU A 146 0.30 4.06 -11.09
CA LEU A 146 1.31 4.86 -11.80
C LEU A 146 2.72 4.30 -11.58
N ALA A 147 3.07 3.97 -10.32
CA ALA A 147 4.36 3.37 -10.00
C ALA A 147 4.54 1.99 -10.65
N LEU A 148 3.51 1.14 -10.61
CA LEU A 148 3.52 -0.16 -11.28
C LEU A 148 3.66 -0.02 -12.80
N SER A 149 2.93 0.91 -13.43
CA SER A 149 3.03 1.16 -14.87
C SER A 149 4.44 1.61 -15.28
N TYR A 150 5.11 2.38 -14.44
CA TYR A 150 6.51 2.76 -14.66
C TYR A 150 7.44 1.55 -14.62
N ILE A 151 7.28 0.67 -13.63
CA ILE A 151 8.05 -0.59 -13.53
C ILE A 151 7.77 -1.47 -14.77
N GLU A 152 6.52 -1.64 -15.16
CA GLU A 152 6.13 -2.40 -16.35
C GLU A 152 6.72 -1.84 -17.65
N ALA A 153 6.80 -0.52 -17.79
CA ALA A 153 7.36 0.13 -18.97
C ALA A 153 8.87 -0.15 -19.13
N ILE A 154 9.58 -0.33 -18.02
CA ILE A 154 11.03 -0.60 -18.02
C ILE A 154 11.31 -2.09 -18.21
N PHE A 155 10.55 -2.96 -17.54
CA PHE A 155 10.86 -4.40 -17.46
C PHE A 155 9.97 -5.28 -18.35
N GLY A 156 8.94 -4.71 -18.96
CA GLY A 156 7.97 -5.41 -19.82
C GLY A 156 6.75 -5.93 -19.04
N ALA A 157 5.56 -5.67 -19.59
CA ALA A 157 4.24 -5.88 -18.96
C ALA A 157 3.92 -7.28 -18.40
N LYS A 158 4.72 -8.32 -18.70
CA LYS A 158 4.40 -9.71 -18.34
C LYS A 158 4.85 -10.14 -16.93
N MET A 159 5.72 -9.38 -16.26
CA MET A 159 6.26 -9.80 -14.94
C MET A 159 5.37 -9.38 -13.75
N VAL A 160 4.55 -8.34 -13.88
CA VAL A 160 3.82 -7.76 -12.73
C VAL A 160 2.46 -8.43 -12.49
N GLU A 161 1.75 -8.85 -13.54
CA GLU A 161 0.40 -9.45 -13.44
C GLU A 161 0.35 -10.79 -12.70
N GLN A 162 1.36 -11.66 -12.86
CA GLN A 162 1.35 -12.99 -12.24
C GLN A 162 1.75 -12.97 -10.76
N GLU A 163 2.64 -12.07 -10.35
CA GLU A 163 3.15 -12.01 -8.98
C GLU A 163 2.32 -11.12 -8.04
N ILE A 164 1.57 -10.13 -8.56
CA ILE A 164 0.49 -9.49 -7.78
C ILE A 164 -0.54 -10.54 -7.34
N VAL A 165 -0.82 -11.54 -8.19
CA VAL A 165 -1.74 -12.62 -7.84
C VAL A 165 -1.17 -13.54 -6.74
N GLU A 166 0.13 -13.82 -6.77
CA GLU A 166 0.78 -14.65 -5.73
C GLU A 166 0.93 -13.94 -4.37
N GLN A 167 1.11 -12.61 -4.36
CA GLN A 167 1.22 -11.82 -3.12
C GLN A 167 -0.08 -11.81 -2.30
N ILE A 168 -1.24 -11.90 -2.96
CA ILE A 168 -2.57 -12.06 -2.33
C ILE A 168 -2.63 -13.33 -1.48
N THR A 169 -1.95 -14.39 -1.92
CA THR A 169 -1.97 -15.71 -1.29
C THR A 169 -0.91 -15.91 -0.22
N LYS A 170 0.15 -15.09 -0.18
CA LYS A 170 1.30 -15.32 0.73
C LYS A 170 1.45 -14.32 1.88
N ASN A 171 1.02 -13.07 1.75
CA ASN A 171 1.39 -12.05 2.73
C ASN A 171 0.26 -11.70 3.70
N GLU A 172 0.28 -12.31 4.89
CA GLU A 172 -0.03 -11.55 6.09
C GLU A 172 1.07 -10.48 6.25
N PRO A 173 0.72 -9.22 6.56
CA PRO A 173 1.70 -8.14 6.60
C PRO A 173 2.73 -8.42 7.69
N ASP A 174 3.93 -8.84 7.26
CA ASP A 174 5.06 -9.03 8.15
C ASP A 174 5.33 -7.70 8.85
N GLY A 175 5.37 -7.73 10.18
CA GLY A 175 5.31 -6.55 11.03
C GLY A 175 6.49 -5.62 10.81
N MET A 176 6.33 -4.61 9.96
CA MET A 176 7.31 -3.52 9.83
C MET A 176 6.63 -2.16 9.81
N TYR A 177 6.12 -1.78 10.98
CA TYR A 177 6.21 -0.41 11.47
C TYR A 177 6.53 -0.49 12.97
N ARG A 178 7.82 -0.56 13.30
CA ARG A 178 8.34 -0.21 14.64
C ARG A 178 8.81 1.24 14.60
#